data_AF-A0A6I8S813-F1
#
_entry.id   AF-A0A6I8S813-F1
#
_cell.length_a   1.000
_cell.length_b   1.000
_cell.length_c   1.000
_cell.angle_alpha   90.00
_cell.angle_beta   90.00
_cell.angle_gamma   90.00
#
_symmetry.space_group_name_H-M   'P 1'
#
loop_
_entity.id
_entity.type
_entity.pdbx_description
1 polymer ?
#
loop_
_entity_poly.entity_id
_entity_poly.type
_entity_poly.pdbx_seq_one_letter_code
_entity_poly.pdbx_strand_id
1 'polypeptide(L)'
;MTSLPAAGKKIRTAILCAHFSGVGQEMPAACESLLDDIEDIVSATDPKPHDRQNARQNIVPRARKRNKNKIQEEEPPADSTIPGTQKIWIRTWGCSHNNSDGEYMAGQLAAYGYSITEQPEQADLWLLNSCTVKSPAEDHFRNSIKKAQEANKKVVLSGCVPQAQPRQEYMKGLSIIGVQQIDRVVEVVEETIKGHSVRLLGQKKDNGKRLGGARLDLPKIRKNPLIEIISINTGCLNACTYCKTKHARGELASYPVEELVDRAAQSFQVPARSNSPVCKDLTEHVRKVFNKEGVCEIWLTSEDTGAYGRDIGTDLPTLLWKLVEVIPEGAMLRLGMTNPPYILEHLEEMAKILNHPRVYAFLHIPVQSASDSVLMDMKREYCIADFKRVVDFLKERVPGITIATDIICGFPGETDEDFKETLKLVEEYKFPSLFINQFYPRPGTPAAKMEQVPAHVKKQRTKELSQLFHSYSPYDHKIGEEQHVLVTEESFDSQYYVSHNRFYEQVLVPKDPAFVGKMVEVKIFEAGKHFMKGQPVQDSYIYTPSITKPLAKGEVSGLTEESKPPNNPESLLQTSREGLQTFFFVTALLAAVIAFVGIKLL
;
A
#
# COMPACT_ATOMS: atom_id res chain seq x y z
N MET A 1 -29.10 -53.96 -8.39
CA MET A 1 -30.38 -53.38 -8.86
C MET A 1 -30.73 -52.21 -7.96
N THR A 2 -31.35 -51.18 -8.55
CA THR A 2 -31.88 -49.94 -7.98
C THR A 2 -30.89 -48.84 -7.54
N SER A 3 -30.56 -48.05 -8.55
CA SER A 3 -30.16 -46.64 -8.63
C SER A 3 -30.92 -45.64 -7.75
N LEU A 4 -30.25 -44.54 -7.37
CA LEU A 4 -30.77 -43.15 -7.22
C LEU A 4 -29.55 -42.18 -7.15
N PRO A 5 -29.69 -40.87 -7.46
CA PRO A 5 -28.83 -40.21 -8.45
C PRO A 5 -27.89 -39.14 -7.89
N ALA A 6 -26.82 -38.88 -8.64
CA ALA A 6 -25.87 -37.80 -8.47
C ALA A 6 -26.50 -36.44 -8.82
N ALA A 7 -26.43 -35.47 -7.90
CA ALA A 7 -26.75 -34.07 -8.14
C ALA A 7 -25.49 -33.21 -7.96
N GLY A 8 -24.73 -33.04 -9.04
CA GLY A 8 -23.63 -32.08 -9.11
C GLY A 8 -24.18 -30.65 -9.21
N LYS A 9 -24.06 -29.86 -8.14
CA LYS A 9 -24.29 -28.41 -8.18
C LYS A 9 -23.00 -27.71 -8.59
N LYS A 10 -23.00 -27.18 -9.82
CA LYS A 10 -22.02 -26.23 -10.35
C LYS A 10 -22.04 -24.94 -9.51
N ILE A 11 -20.93 -24.60 -8.88
CA ILE A 11 -20.69 -23.27 -8.31
C ILE A 11 -20.40 -22.32 -9.48
N ARG A 12 -21.36 -21.44 -9.80
CA ARG A 12 -21.21 -20.39 -10.81
C ARG A 12 -20.64 -19.13 -10.15
N THR A 13 -19.44 -18.73 -10.56
CA THR A 13 -18.87 -17.41 -10.30
C THR A 13 -19.67 -16.36 -11.09
N ALA A 14 -20.29 -15.41 -10.39
CA ALA A 14 -21.11 -14.36 -10.99
C ALA A 14 -20.23 -13.23 -11.56
N ILE A 15 -20.26 -13.07 -12.88
CA ILE A 15 -19.83 -11.86 -13.60
C ILE A 15 -21.08 -11.00 -13.79
N LEU A 16 -21.15 -9.84 -13.13
CA LEU A 16 -22.23 -8.87 -13.33
C LEU A 16 -21.97 -8.10 -14.63
N CYS A 17 -22.79 -8.33 -15.64
CA CYS A 17 -22.88 -7.51 -16.85
C CYS A 17 -24.34 -7.04 -16.95
N ALA A 18 -24.61 -5.77 -16.65
CA ALA A 18 -25.93 -5.17 -16.81
C ALA A 18 -25.89 -4.22 -18.01
N HIS A 19 -26.56 -4.62 -19.09
CA HIS A 19 -26.94 -3.75 -20.20
C HIS A 19 -28.22 -3.01 -19.83
N PHE A 20 -28.25 -1.69 -20.00
CA PHE A 20 -29.49 -0.94 -20.19
C PHE A 20 -29.32 0.09 -21.32
N SER A 21 -30.30 0.04 -22.21
CA SER A 21 -30.42 0.75 -23.47
C SER A 21 -30.80 2.22 -23.26
N GLY A 22 -30.20 3.13 -24.03
CA GLY A 22 -30.55 4.55 -24.05
C GLY A 22 -31.68 4.87 -25.04
N VAL A 23 -32.46 5.90 -24.72
CA VAL A 23 -33.38 6.61 -25.62
C VAL A 23 -33.28 8.12 -25.34
N GLY A 24 -33.15 8.91 -26.42
CA GLY A 24 -33.54 10.33 -26.57
C GLY A 24 -32.58 11.38 -25.99
N GLN A 25 -31.78 12.10 -26.78
CA GLN A 25 -32.05 13.28 -27.65
C GLN A 25 -32.03 14.66 -26.94
N GLU A 26 -31.19 15.53 -27.52
CA GLU A 26 -31.28 16.99 -27.72
C GLU A 26 -30.74 17.99 -26.69
N MET A 27 -29.73 18.75 -27.15
CA MET A 27 -29.34 20.11 -26.72
C MET A 27 -30.28 21.16 -27.36
N PRO A 28 -30.27 22.45 -26.94
CA PRO A 28 -29.27 23.41 -27.46
C PRO A 28 -28.72 24.47 -26.46
N ALA A 29 -27.53 24.99 -26.83
CA ALA A 29 -27.01 26.38 -26.84
C ALA A 29 -27.89 27.53 -26.28
N ALA A 30 -27.42 28.70 -25.82
CA ALA A 30 -26.15 29.41 -25.71
C ALA A 30 -26.42 30.74 -24.91
N CYS A 31 -25.36 31.54 -24.68
CA CYS A 31 -25.34 33.03 -24.64
C CYS A 31 -24.72 33.66 -23.36
N GLU A 32 -23.43 33.97 -23.50
CA GLU A 32 -22.72 35.26 -23.33
C GLU A 32 -23.01 36.27 -22.19
N SER A 33 -21.87 36.67 -21.59
CA SER A 33 -21.40 38.03 -21.23
C SER A 33 -22.11 38.84 -20.14
N LEU A 34 -21.34 39.25 -19.13
CA LEU A 34 -20.82 40.63 -18.98
C LEU A 34 -19.97 40.75 -17.70
N LEU A 35 -18.71 41.14 -17.88
CA LEU A 35 -17.84 41.73 -16.86
C LEU A 35 -18.11 43.25 -16.88
N ASP A 36 -18.26 43.86 -15.71
CA ASP A 36 -17.96 45.29 -15.52
C ASP A 36 -17.46 45.54 -14.08
N ASP A 37 -16.52 46.46 -14.03
CA ASP A 37 -15.54 46.75 -13.00
C ASP A 37 -15.96 47.90 -12.05
N ILE A 38 -15.30 47.93 -10.88
CA ILE A 38 -14.79 49.11 -10.12
C ILE A 38 -15.71 49.96 -9.21
N GLU A 39 -15.28 49.99 -7.94
CA GLU A 39 -15.15 51.09 -6.94
C GLU A 39 -16.21 52.21 -6.83
N ASP A 40 -16.87 52.26 -5.67
CA ASP A 40 -16.79 53.32 -4.64
C ASP A 40 -18.12 53.40 -3.86
N ILE A 41 -18.03 53.45 -2.52
CA ILE A 41 -18.84 54.26 -1.57
C ILE A 41 -18.40 53.87 -0.15
N VAL A 42 -17.46 54.65 0.39
CA VAL A 42 -17.22 54.76 1.83
C VAL A 42 -18.11 55.89 2.34
N SER A 43 -19.00 55.59 3.28
CA SER A 43 -19.94 56.58 3.82
C SER A 43 -19.28 57.46 4.89
N ALA A 44 -19.65 58.76 4.92
CA ALA A 44 -19.11 59.78 5.82
C ALA A 44 -19.49 59.64 7.32
N THR A 45 -19.82 58.42 7.77
CA THR A 45 -20.25 58.12 9.14
C THR A 45 -19.34 57.15 9.90
N ASP A 46 -18.19 56.77 9.34
CA ASP A 46 -17.24 55.93 10.05
C ASP A 46 -16.40 56.73 11.07
N PRO A 47 -16.36 56.32 12.36
CA PRO A 47 -15.63 57.03 13.39
C PRO A 47 -14.11 56.89 13.23
N LYS A 48 -13.38 58.01 13.40
CA LYS A 48 -11.93 58.06 13.22
C LYS A 48 -11.17 57.40 14.39
N PRO A 49 -9.92 56.96 14.17
CA PRO A 49 -9.16 56.13 15.13
C PRO A 49 -8.90 56.76 16.50
N HIS A 50 -9.04 58.09 16.63
CA HIS A 50 -8.71 58.83 17.84
C HIS A 50 -9.87 58.92 18.86
N ASP A 51 -11.09 58.55 18.48
CA ASP A 51 -12.27 58.51 19.37
C ASP A 51 -12.43 57.19 20.13
N ARG A 52 -11.54 56.21 19.88
CA ARG A 52 -11.56 54.89 20.55
C ARG A 52 -10.80 54.82 21.87
N GLN A 53 -10.10 55.87 22.29
CA GLN A 53 -9.14 55.78 23.42
C GLN A 53 -9.58 56.38 24.77
N ASN A 54 -10.74 57.05 24.87
CA ASN A 54 -11.11 57.77 26.11
C ASN A 54 -12.26 57.18 26.95
N ALA A 55 -12.63 55.92 26.75
CA ALA A 55 -13.74 55.31 27.50
C ALA A 55 -13.40 53.97 28.16
N ARG A 56 -12.23 53.86 28.83
CA ARG A 56 -11.96 52.77 29.79
C ARG A 56 -11.08 53.25 30.94
N GLN A 57 -11.63 54.07 31.83
CA GLN A 57 -11.13 54.19 33.20
C GLN A 57 -12.29 54.03 34.17
N ASN A 58 -12.13 53.08 35.10
CA ASN A 58 -12.99 52.74 36.25
C ASN A 58 -14.26 51.92 35.97
N ILE A 59 -14.11 50.59 35.95
CA ILE A 59 -15.18 49.67 36.35
C ILE A 59 -14.61 48.60 37.28
N VAL A 60 -14.97 48.69 38.57
CA VAL A 60 -14.69 47.70 39.61
C VAL A 60 -15.80 46.64 39.58
N PRO A 61 -15.50 45.32 39.58
CA PRO A 61 -16.52 44.29 39.54
C PRO A 61 -17.25 44.19 40.88
N ARG A 62 -18.55 44.53 40.93
CA ARG A 62 -19.44 44.19 42.04
C ARG A 62 -19.98 42.77 41.86
N ALA A 63 -19.64 41.87 42.77
CA ALA A 63 -20.25 40.55 42.86
C ALA A 63 -21.74 40.67 43.25
N ARG A 64 -22.65 40.27 42.37
CA ARG A 64 -24.10 40.18 42.65
C ARG A 64 -24.52 38.71 42.71
N LYS A 65 -25.12 38.32 43.84
CA LYS A 65 -25.66 36.98 44.10
C LYS A 65 -26.77 36.62 43.11
N ARG A 66 -26.70 35.37 42.68
CA ARG A 66 -27.51 34.57 41.74
C ARG A 66 -29.03 34.80 41.88
N ASN A 67 -29.69 35.09 40.75
CA ASN A 67 -31.14 34.89 40.61
C ASN A 67 -31.35 33.73 39.62
N LYS A 68 -32.01 32.67 40.07
CA LYS A 68 -32.35 31.49 39.26
C LYS A 68 -33.48 31.88 38.31
N ASN A 69 -33.17 32.09 37.03
CA ASN A 69 -34.15 31.96 35.96
C ASN A 69 -33.49 31.33 34.74
N LYS A 70 -34.21 30.36 34.16
CA LYS A 70 -33.84 29.47 33.06
C LYS A 70 -33.16 30.24 31.91
N ILE A 71 -31.88 29.97 31.72
CA ILE A 71 -31.19 30.22 30.45
C ILE A 71 -31.36 28.91 29.67
N GLN A 72 -32.07 28.97 28.55
CA GLN A 72 -32.01 27.92 27.53
C GLN A 72 -30.54 27.79 27.11
N GLU A 73 -30.01 26.57 27.15
CA GLU A 73 -28.72 26.25 26.55
C GLU A 73 -28.82 26.54 25.04
N GLU A 74 -28.38 27.72 24.63
CA GLU A 74 -27.91 27.90 23.26
C GLU A 74 -26.61 27.12 23.16
N GLU A 75 -26.66 26.00 22.43
CA GLU A 75 -25.46 25.29 21.99
C GLU A 75 -24.55 26.29 21.26
N PRO A 76 -23.23 26.30 21.52
CA PRO A 76 -22.30 27.09 20.72
C PRO A 76 -22.42 26.65 19.25
N PRO A 77 -22.20 27.54 18.27
CA PRO A 77 -22.22 27.16 16.86
C PRO A 77 -21.25 26.00 16.64
N ALA A 78 -21.77 24.93 16.05
CA ALA A 78 -21.14 23.62 15.86
C ALA A 78 -19.96 23.61 14.86
N ASP A 79 -19.16 24.68 14.83
CA ASP A 79 -18.02 24.84 13.89
C ASP A 79 -16.66 24.81 14.58
N SER A 80 -16.62 24.41 15.86
CA SER A 80 -15.38 24.01 16.51
C SER A 80 -14.98 22.61 16.04
N THR A 81 -14.54 22.50 14.79
CA THR A 81 -13.92 21.28 14.27
C THR A 81 -12.58 21.12 15.00
N ILE A 82 -12.56 20.39 16.12
CA ILE A 82 -11.31 20.07 16.82
C ILE A 82 -10.52 19.13 15.91
N PRO A 83 -9.35 19.55 15.36
CA PRO A 83 -8.55 18.71 14.48
C PRO A 83 -8.18 17.40 15.18
N GLY A 84 -8.19 16.30 14.42
CA GLY A 84 -7.82 14.97 14.93
C GLY A 84 -8.96 14.13 15.52
N THR A 85 -10.17 14.68 15.70
CA THR A 85 -11.33 13.89 16.18
C THR A 85 -12.12 13.20 15.06
N GLN A 86 -11.81 13.54 13.80
CA GLN A 86 -12.53 13.02 12.64
C GLN A 86 -12.18 11.56 12.36
N LYS A 87 -13.14 10.83 11.78
CA LYS A 87 -12.95 9.45 11.32
C LYS A 87 -12.50 9.43 9.87
N ILE A 88 -11.43 8.71 9.59
CA ILE A 88 -10.89 8.57 8.24
C ILE A 88 -11.10 7.14 7.76
N TRP A 89 -11.70 6.99 6.58
CA TRP A 89 -11.75 5.72 5.88
C TRP A 89 -10.69 5.69 4.80
N ILE A 90 -9.82 4.68 4.83
CA ILE A 90 -8.75 4.51 3.87
C ILE A 90 -9.04 3.30 3.01
N ARG A 91 -9.08 3.49 1.69
CA ARG A 91 -9.27 2.39 0.74
C ARG A 91 -8.15 2.37 -0.27
N THR A 92 -7.47 1.23 -0.35
CA THR A 92 -6.39 1.00 -1.31
C THR A 92 -6.77 -0.07 -2.31
N TRP A 93 -6.47 0.19 -3.60
CA TRP A 93 -6.54 -0.79 -4.66
C TRP A 93 -5.18 -0.92 -5.36
N GLY A 94 -4.82 -2.14 -5.77
CA GLY A 94 -3.65 -2.38 -6.60
C GLY A 94 -2.64 -3.37 -6.04
N CYS A 95 -1.36 -3.05 -6.20
CA CYS A 95 -0.22 -3.90 -5.85
C CYS A 95 0.21 -3.79 -4.38
N SER A 96 1.11 -4.69 -3.96
CA SER A 96 1.77 -4.72 -2.65
C SER A 96 2.44 -3.39 -2.30
N HIS A 97 3.18 -2.77 -3.24
CA HIS A 97 3.79 -1.44 -3.02
C HIS A 97 2.73 -0.39 -2.67
N ASN A 98 1.63 -0.34 -3.42
CA ASN A 98 0.55 0.61 -3.16
C ASN A 98 -0.16 0.32 -1.83
N ASN A 99 -0.30 -0.95 -1.45
CA ASN A 99 -0.81 -1.33 -0.13
C ASN A 99 0.11 -0.83 0.98
N SER A 100 1.43 -1.01 0.87
CA SER A 100 2.39 -0.48 1.85
C SER A 100 2.29 1.03 2.00
N ASP A 101 2.16 1.78 0.91
CA ASP A 101 1.94 3.24 0.96
C ASP A 101 0.66 3.58 1.73
N GLY A 102 -0.41 2.80 1.53
CA GLY A 102 -1.66 2.94 2.28
C GLY A 102 -1.51 2.68 3.78
N GLU A 103 -0.72 1.67 4.15
CA GLU A 103 -0.43 1.31 5.54
C GLU A 103 0.39 2.38 6.25
N TYR A 104 1.37 3.00 5.57
CA TYR A 104 2.12 4.15 6.09
C TYR A 104 1.24 5.39 6.25
N MET A 105 0.36 5.67 5.29
CA MET A 105 -0.59 6.78 5.40
C MET A 105 -1.53 6.60 6.59
N ALA A 106 -2.05 5.37 6.79
CA ALA A 106 -2.89 5.04 7.93
C ALA A 106 -2.15 5.21 9.27
N GLY A 107 -0.91 4.72 9.36
CA GLY A 107 -0.11 4.82 10.57
C GLY A 107 0.21 6.26 10.97
N GLN A 108 0.55 7.11 10.01
CA GLN A 108 0.80 8.54 10.28
C GLN A 108 -0.44 9.28 10.75
N LEU A 109 -1.60 9.03 10.12
CA LEU A 109 -2.86 9.64 10.52
C LEU A 109 -3.28 9.21 11.92
N ALA A 110 -3.15 7.92 12.24
CA ALA A 110 -3.43 7.40 13.57
C ALA A 110 -2.45 7.92 14.64
N ALA A 111 -1.16 8.01 14.31
CA ALA A 111 -0.14 8.58 15.19
C ALA A 111 -0.42 10.06 15.51
N TYR A 112 -0.98 10.80 14.56
CA TYR A 112 -1.38 12.19 14.76
C TYR A 112 -2.65 12.33 15.64
N GLY A 113 -3.49 11.30 15.69
CA GLY A 113 -4.68 11.25 16.54
C GLY A 113 -5.99 10.89 15.82
N TYR A 114 -5.97 10.78 14.49
CA TYR A 114 -7.17 10.44 13.72
C TYR A 114 -7.63 9.00 13.98
N SER A 115 -8.95 8.80 14.01
CA SER A 115 -9.55 7.47 14.13
C SER A 115 -9.72 6.82 12.75
N ILE A 116 -8.97 5.75 12.48
CA ILE A 116 -9.13 4.98 11.24
C ILE A 116 -10.33 4.03 11.37
N THR A 117 -11.30 4.14 10.46
CA THR A 117 -12.51 3.30 10.44
C THR A 117 -12.49 2.35 9.24
N GLU A 118 -13.08 1.16 9.43
CA GLU A 118 -13.33 0.20 8.35
C GLU A 118 -14.68 0.46 7.64
N GLN A 119 -15.56 1.25 8.25
CA GLN A 119 -16.89 1.56 7.73
C GLN A 119 -16.87 2.91 6.99
N PRO A 120 -17.07 2.92 5.64
CA PRO A 120 -17.02 4.14 4.85
C PRO A 120 -18.11 5.16 5.19
N GLU A 121 -19.28 4.70 5.64
CA GLU A 121 -20.43 5.55 5.97
C GLU A 121 -20.14 6.45 7.18
N GLN A 122 -19.41 5.91 8.16
CA GLN A 122 -19.05 6.60 9.41
C GLN A 122 -17.88 7.57 9.27
N ALA A 123 -17.19 7.60 8.13
CA ALA A 123 -16.02 8.45 7.93
C ALA A 123 -16.41 9.87 7.55
N ASP A 124 -15.67 10.85 8.05
CA ASP A 124 -15.77 12.26 7.65
C ASP A 124 -14.96 12.52 6.38
N LEU A 125 -13.86 11.78 6.20
CA LEU A 125 -12.96 11.87 5.07
C LEU A 125 -12.62 10.50 4.48
N TRP A 126 -12.64 10.42 3.15
CA TRP A 126 -12.22 9.25 2.39
C TRP A 126 -10.83 9.49 1.79
N LEU A 127 -9.86 8.68 2.18
CA LEU A 127 -8.54 8.62 1.56
C LEU A 127 -8.52 7.44 0.58
N LEU A 128 -8.54 7.77 -0.70
CA LEU A 128 -8.61 6.80 -1.79
C LEU A 128 -7.22 6.65 -2.43
N ASN A 129 -6.62 5.47 -2.31
CA ASN A 129 -5.29 5.17 -2.84
C ASN A 129 -5.38 4.15 -4.00
N SER A 130 -4.94 4.50 -5.21
CA SER A 130 -5.08 3.62 -6.38
C SER A 130 -3.82 3.46 -7.23
N CYS A 131 -3.59 2.21 -7.65
CA CYS A 131 -2.51 1.82 -8.56
C CYS A 131 -2.93 1.95 -10.03
N THR A 132 -1.97 2.33 -10.90
CA THR A 132 -2.18 2.54 -12.35
C THR A 132 -2.02 1.26 -13.18
N VAL A 133 -1.62 0.14 -12.55
CA VAL A 133 -1.22 -1.09 -13.27
C VAL A 133 -2.43 -1.85 -13.81
N LYS A 134 -3.53 -1.94 -13.06
CA LYS A 134 -4.73 -2.73 -13.43
C LYS A 134 -5.92 -1.81 -13.69
N SER A 135 -6.53 -1.89 -14.88
CA SER A 135 -7.67 -1.04 -15.26
C SER A 135 -8.87 -1.14 -14.31
N PRO A 136 -9.26 -2.33 -13.79
CA PRO A 136 -10.33 -2.41 -12.79
C PRO A 136 -10.06 -1.60 -11.52
N ALA A 137 -8.79 -1.46 -11.10
CA ALA A 137 -8.44 -0.65 -9.93
C ALA A 137 -8.69 0.85 -10.20
N GLU A 138 -8.42 1.32 -11.42
CA GLU A 138 -8.70 2.70 -11.86
C GLU A 138 -10.21 2.96 -11.97
N ASP A 139 -10.99 1.99 -12.46
CA ASP A 139 -12.45 2.08 -12.53
C ASP A 139 -13.10 2.10 -11.14
N HIS A 140 -12.69 1.22 -10.23
CA HIS A 140 -13.16 1.22 -8.84
C HIS A 140 -12.81 2.53 -8.12
N PHE A 141 -11.62 3.07 -8.39
CA PHE A 141 -11.18 4.35 -7.86
C PHE A 141 -12.08 5.49 -8.34
N ARG A 142 -12.31 5.62 -9.66
CA ARG A 142 -13.21 6.63 -10.24
C ARG A 142 -14.63 6.53 -9.68
N ASN A 143 -15.17 5.31 -9.59
CA ASN A 143 -16.52 5.09 -9.06
C ASN A 143 -16.61 5.46 -7.57
N SER A 144 -15.56 5.23 -6.79
CA SER A 144 -15.53 5.56 -5.37
C SER A 144 -15.43 7.06 -5.12
N ILE A 145 -14.71 7.80 -5.98
CA ILE A 145 -14.68 9.27 -5.95
C ILE A 145 -16.09 9.83 -6.13
N LYS A 146 -16.79 9.36 -7.16
CA LYS A 146 -18.17 9.81 -7.44
C LYS A 146 -19.10 9.55 -6.25
N LYS A 147 -19.05 8.35 -5.67
CA LYS A 147 -19.85 8.00 -4.48
C LYS A 147 -19.53 8.87 -3.27
N ALA A 148 -18.25 9.19 -3.05
CA ALA A 148 -17.83 10.05 -1.94
C ALA A 148 -18.37 11.47 -2.10
N GLN A 149 -18.33 12.01 -3.33
CA GLN A 149 -18.88 13.32 -3.66
C GLN A 149 -20.41 13.36 -3.50
N GLU A 150 -21.12 12.32 -3.97
CA GLU A 150 -22.57 12.18 -3.79
C GLU A 150 -22.97 12.09 -2.31
N ALA A 151 -22.13 11.47 -1.47
CA ALA A 151 -22.32 11.39 -0.03
C ALA A 151 -21.78 12.61 0.75
N ASN A 152 -21.39 13.69 0.06
CA ASN A 152 -20.80 14.91 0.62
C ASN A 152 -19.63 14.66 1.59
N LYS A 153 -18.81 13.64 1.31
CA LYS A 153 -17.61 13.32 2.09
C LYS A 153 -16.42 14.15 1.60
N LYS A 154 -15.51 14.51 2.51
CA LYS A 154 -14.21 15.06 2.12
C LYS A 154 -13.38 13.97 1.44
N VAL A 155 -12.62 14.31 0.41
CA VAL A 155 -11.89 13.31 -0.39
C VAL A 155 -10.43 13.71 -0.59
N VAL A 156 -9.53 12.78 -0.27
CA VAL A 156 -8.10 12.86 -0.58
C VAL A 156 -7.72 11.71 -1.49
N LEU A 157 -7.06 12.03 -2.59
CA LEU A 157 -6.62 11.05 -3.58
C LEU A 157 -5.13 10.77 -3.44
N SER A 158 -4.73 9.50 -3.52
CA SER A 158 -3.34 9.07 -3.49
C SER A 158 -3.07 7.92 -4.46
N GLY A 159 -1.79 7.58 -4.61
CA GLY A 159 -1.32 6.46 -5.43
C GLY A 159 -0.90 6.84 -6.84
N CYS A 160 -0.58 5.82 -7.63
CA CYS A 160 -0.02 5.98 -8.97
C CYS A 160 -0.99 6.64 -9.97
N VAL A 161 -2.31 6.43 -9.83
CA VAL A 161 -3.30 7.01 -10.75
C VAL A 161 -3.29 8.54 -10.70
N PRO A 162 -3.54 9.20 -9.56
CA PRO A 162 -3.52 10.65 -9.49
C PRO A 162 -2.11 11.25 -9.76
N GLN A 163 -1.04 10.51 -9.46
CA GLN A 163 0.32 10.96 -9.79
C GLN A 163 0.61 10.96 -11.29
N ALA A 164 0.22 9.91 -12.01
CA ALA A 164 0.49 9.80 -13.45
C ALA A 164 -0.50 10.61 -14.31
N GLN A 165 -1.73 10.85 -13.81
CA GLN A 165 -2.79 11.52 -14.56
C GLN A 165 -3.54 12.56 -13.69
N PRO A 166 -2.84 13.58 -13.15
CA PRO A 166 -3.46 14.51 -12.20
C PRO A 166 -4.51 15.43 -12.82
N ARG A 167 -4.55 15.58 -14.15
CA ARG A 167 -5.43 16.54 -14.84
C ARG A 167 -6.76 15.94 -15.32
N GLN A 168 -7.13 14.76 -14.83
CA GLN A 168 -8.41 14.14 -15.17
C GLN A 168 -9.57 14.92 -14.54
N GLU A 169 -10.67 15.11 -15.27
CA GLU A 169 -11.78 15.98 -14.85
C GLU A 169 -12.42 15.53 -13.53
N TYR A 170 -12.55 14.21 -13.32
CA TYR A 170 -13.12 13.66 -12.09
C TYR A 170 -12.25 13.86 -10.83
N MET A 171 -11.03 14.40 -10.96
CA MET A 171 -10.14 14.75 -9.84
C MET A 171 -10.06 16.25 -9.59
N LYS A 172 -10.76 17.06 -10.38
CA LYS A 172 -10.71 18.52 -10.29
C LYS A 172 -11.28 18.99 -8.96
N GLY A 173 -10.58 19.92 -8.31
CA GLY A 173 -10.97 20.46 -7.00
C GLY A 173 -10.70 19.52 -5.81
N LEU A 174 -10.26 18.29 -6.03
CA LEU A 174 -9.95 17.34 -4.95
C LEU A 174 -8.48 17.44 -4.52
N SER A 175 -8.24 17.17 -3.24
CA SER A 175 -6.89 17.09 -2.69
C SER A 175 -6.16 15.84 -3.19
N ILE A 176 -4.87 15.97 -3.47
CA ILE A 176 -4.02 14.91 -4.02
C ILE A 176 -2.69 14.82 -3.28
N ILE A 177 -2.31 13.60 -2.91
CA ILE A 177 -1.01 13.23 -2.37
C ILE A 177 -0.29 12.32 -3.36
N GLY A 178 0.87 12.75 -3.82
CA GLY A 178 1.73 12.00 -4.70
C GLY A 178 2.44 10.85 -4.01
N VAL A 179 2.84 9.84 -4.79
CA VAL A 179 3.48 8.61 -4.29
C VAL A 179 4.80 8.85 -3.53
N GLN A 180 5.45 10.00 -3.75
CA GLN A 180 6.70 10.37 -3.07
C GLN A 180 6.50 11.30 -1.87
N GLN A 181 5.27 11.72 -1.58
CA GLN A 181 4.95 12.70 -0.54
C GLN A 181 3.95 12.16 0.48
N ILE A 182 3.84 10.83 0.59
CA ILE A 182 2.94 10.16 1.53
C ILE A 182 3.27 10.46 2.99
N ASP A 183 4.48 10.95 3.28
CA ASP A 183 4.91 11.44 4.60
C ASP A 183 4.25 12.77 5.01
N ARG A 184 3.58 13.45 4.07
CA ARG A 184 2.83 14.70 4.30
C ARG A 184 1.31 14.47 4.28
N VAL A 185 0.88 13.23 4.48
CA VAL A 185 -0.55 12.87 4.44
C VAL A 185 -1.37 13.65 5.47
N VAL A 186 -0.82 13.87 6.67
CA VAL A 186 -1.49 14.59 7.75
C VAL A 186 -1.81 16.03 7.32
N GLU A 187 -0.83 16.73 6.74
CA GLU A 187 -1.01 18.10 6.24
C GLU A 187 -2.14 18.18 5.20
N VAL A 188 -2.15 17.26 4.24
CA VAL A 188 -3.16 17.28 3.18
C VAL A 188 -4.55 16.96 3.74
N VAL A 189 -4.65 16.02 4.68
CA VAL A 189 -5.92 15.69 5.34
C VAL A 189 -6.45 16.87 6.15
N GLU A 190 -5.61 17.52 6.96
CA GLU A 190 -5.96 18.71 7.75
C GLU A 190 -6.53 19.83 6.87
N GLU A 191 -5.81 20.19 5.81
CA GLU A 191 -6.25 21.24 4.89
C GLU A 191 -7.53 20.86 4.14
N THR A 192 -7.70 19.58 3.81
CA THR A 192 -8.93 19.09 3.16
C THR A 192 -10.14 19.16 4.09
N ILE A 193 -9.96 18.86 5.38
CA ILE A 193 -11.02 18.98 6.39
C ILE A 193 -11.44 20.44 6.54
N LYS A 194 -10.49 21.38 6.55
CA LYS A 194 -10.74 22.84 6.55
C LYS A 194 -11.44 23.34 5.27
N GLY A 195 -11.60 22.49 4.25
CA GLY A 195 -12.25 22.82 2.98
C GLY A 195 -11.29 23.33 1.90
N HIS A 196 -9.99 23.30 2.13
CA HIS A 196 -8.99 23.63 1.12
C HIS A 196 -8.71 22.43 0.21
N SER A 197 -8.22 22.72 -1.00
CA SER A 197 -7.76 21.70 -1.95
C SER A 197 -6.25 21.78 -2.06
N VAL A 198 -5.55 20.71 -1.65
CA VAL A 198 -4.08 20.67 -1.64
C VAL A 198 -3.57 19.61 -2.60
N ARG A 199 -2.60 19.95 -3.44
CA ARG A 199 -2.03 19.03 -4.44
C ARG A 199 -0.52 18.93 -4.28
N LEU A 200 -0.07 17.86 -3.64
CA LEU A 200 1.35 17.54 -3.45
C LEU A 200 1.77 16.49 -4.48
N LEU A 201 2.36 16.93 -5.61
CA LEU A 201 2.80 16.05 -6.70
C LEU A 201 4.30 16.17 -7.01
N GLY A 202 5.03 16.86 -6.15
CA GLY A 202 6.45 17.15 -6.30
C GLY A 202 7.32 15.91 -6.13
N GLN A 203 8.51 15.96 -6.73
CA GLN A 203 9.53 14.93 -6.53
C GLN A 203 10.39 15.27 -5.32
N LYS A 204 10.69 14.28 -4.49
CA LYS A 204 11.65 14.44 -3.39
C LYS A 204 13.07 14.19 -3.87
N LYS A 205 13.96 15.11 -3.53
CA LYS A 205 15.40 15.00 -3.74
C LYS A 205 16.11 15.35 -2.43
N ASP A 206 17.14 14.60 -2.10
CA ASP A 206 18.09 14.91 -1.03
C ASP A 206 19.49 15.06 -1.63
N ASN A 207 20.14 16.19 -1.38
CA ASN A 207 21.44 16.54 -1.98
C ASN A 207 21.52 16.30 -3.50
N GLY A 208 20.41 16.56 -4.22
CA GLY A 208 20.29 16.35 -5.66
C GLY A 208 20.01 14.91 -6.10
N LYS A 209 20.10 13.91 -5.21
CA LYS A 209 19.75 12.51 -5.48
C LYS A 209 18.28 12.25 -5.17
N ARG A 210 17.66 11.37 -5.97
CA ARG A 210 16.29 10.92 -5.76
C ARG A 210 16.26 9.97 -4.56
N LEU A 211 15.30 10.15 -3.66
CA LEU A 211 15.10 9.24 -2.52
C LEU A 211 14.27 8.02 -2.92
N GLY A 212 14.48 6.91 -2.22
CA GLY A 212 13.76 5.65 -2.39
C GLY A 212 12.25 5.72 -2.12
N GLY A 213 11.77 6.87 -1.64
CA GLY A 213 10.36 7.13 -1.32
C GLY A 213 10.24 7.80 0.05
N ALA A 214 9.19 7.44 0.78
CA ALA A 214 9.01 7.85 2.16
C ALA A 214 9.92 7.05 3.10
N ARG A 215 10.31 7.60 4.25
CA ARG A 215 11.22 6.90 5.17
C ARG A 215 10.60 5.59 5.66
N LEU A 216 11.42 4.55 5.78
CA LEU A 216 10.96 3.22 6.19
C LEU A 216 10.62 3.14 7.69
N ASP A 217 11.05 4.12 8.47
CA ASP A 217 10.77 4.25 9.91
C ASP A 217 9.42 4.94 10.21
N LEU A 218 8.65 5.30 9.17
CA LEU A 218 7.34 5.90 9.35
C LEU A 218 6.37 4.93 10.03
N PRO A 219 5.44 5.45 10.85
CA PRO A 219 4.46 4.63 11.51
C PRO A 219 3.51 3.97 10.51
N LYS A 220 3.09 2.75 10.81
CA LYS A 220 2.35 1.90 9.87
C LYS A 220 1.19 1.17 10.55
N ILE A 221 -0.01 1.17 9.96
CA ILE A 221 -1.08 0.24 10.35
C ILE A 221 -1.15 -0.85 9.30
N ARG A 222 -0.80 -2.08 9.68
CA ARG A 222 -0.82 -3.24 8.78
C ARG A 222 -2.26 -3.71 8.54
N LYS A 223 -2.58 -4.04 7.30
CA LYS A 223 -3.84 -4.71 6.95
C LYS A 223 -3.87 -6.13 7.49
N ASN A 224 -2.75 -6.84 7.32
CA ASN A 224 -2.52 -8.14 7.93
C ASN A 224 -1.42 -7.99 9.00
N PRO A 225 -1.74 -8.13 10.30
CA PRO A 225 -0.76 -7.97 11.36
C PRO A 225 0.40 -8.99 11.33
N LEU A 226 0.26 -10.09 10.59
CA LEU A 226 1.25 -11.14 10.46
C LEU A 226 2.27 -10.92 9.34
N ILE A 227 2.03 -9.95 8.45
CA ILE A 227 2.82 -9.74 7.23
C ILE A 227 3.34 -8.32 7.19
N GLU A 228 4.65 -8.15 7.01
CA GLU A 228 5.25 -6.86 6.68
C GLU A 228 5.54 -6.74 5.18
N ILE A 229 5.05 -5.68 4.55
CA ILE A 229 5.40 -5.34 3.17
C ILE A 229 6.52 -4.29 3.18
N ILE A 230 7.68 -4.61 2.62
CA ILE A 230 8.82 -3.69 2.53
C ILE A 230 9.09 -3.33 1.06
N SER A 231 8.94 -2.04 0.72
CA SER A 231 9.36 -1.50 -0.57
C SER A 231 10.88 -1.30 -0.57
N ILE A 232 11.61 -2.03 -1.41
CA ILE A 232 13.09 -1.96 -1.45
C ILE A 232 13.63 -0.82 -2.31
N ASN A 233 12.82 -0.32 -3.24
CA ASN A 233 13.09 0.85 -4.06
C ASN A 233 11.77 1.44 -4.57
N THR A 234 11.84 2.67 -5.09
CA THR A 234 10.77 3.27 -5.91
C THR A 234 11.28 3.48 -7.33
N GLY A 235 10.36 3.41 -8.29
CA GLY A 235 10.65 3.66 -9.69
C GLY A 235 11.27 2.45 -10.38
N CYS A 236 11.54 2.60 -11.67
CA CYS A 236 11.95 1.50 -12.53
C CYS A 236 12.93 1.98 -13.61
N LEU A 237 13.91 1.14 -13.95
CA LEU A 237 14.86 1.40 -15.04
C LEU A 237 14.23 1.19 -16.42
N ASN A 238 13.37 0.16 -16.55
CA ASN A 238 12.74 -0.22 -17.83
C ASN A 238 11.94 0.91 -18.51
N ALA A 239 11.84 0.85 -19.84
CA ALA A 239 11.13 1.82 -20.69
C ALA A 239 9.95 1.21 -21.47
N CYS A 240 9.24 0.25 -20.87
CA CYS A 240 8.18 -0.52 -21.54
C CYS A 240 7.11 0.39 -22.17
N THR A 241 6.71 0.11 -23.41
CA THR A 241 5.83 0.99 -24.22
C THR A 241 4.39 1.12 -23.70
N TYR A 242 3.98 0.27 -22.76
CA TYR A 242 2.63 0.23 -22.20
C TYR A 242 2.56 0.63 -20.72
N CYS A 243 3.69 0.68 -20.02
CA CYS A 243 3.73 0.81 -18.57
C CYS A 243 3.62 2.28 -18.14
N LYS A 244 2.67 2.59 -17.26
CA LYS A 244 2.54 3.94 -16.64
C LYS A 244 3.30 4.08 -15.33
N THR A 245 3.91 3.01 -14.83
CA THR A 245 4.55 3.02 -13.52
C THR A 245 5.73 3.99 -13.47
N LYS A 246 6.51 4.10 -14.55
CA LYS A 246 7.59 5.10 -14.67
C LYS A 246 7.06 6.53 -14.66
N HIS A 247 5.87 6.80 -15.21
CA HIS A 247 5.24 8.13 -15.13
C HIS A 247 4.77 8.45 -13.70
N ALA A 248 4.35 7.43 -12.93
CA ALA A 248 3.92 7.60 -11.55
C ALA A 248 5.10 7.71 -10.57
N ARG A 249 6.01 6.73 -10.59
CA ARG A 249 7.06 6.56 -9.57
C ARG A 249 8.45 7.01 -10.04
N GLY A 250 8.62 7.27 -11.34
CA GLY A 250 9.85 7.76 -11.96
C GLY A 250 10.95 6.72 -12.13
N GLU A 251 12.18 7.23 -12.22
CA GLU A 251 13.41 6.42 -12.29
C GLU A 251 13.69 5.72 -10.97
N LEU A 252 14.48 4.64 -11.06
CA LEU A 252 14.95 3.86 -9.92
C LEU A 252 15.62 4.75 -8.87
N ALA A 253 15.17 4.60 -7.62
CA ALA A 253 15.85 5.07 -6.43
C ALA A 253 15.70 3.99 -5.34
N SER A 254 16.81 3.42 -4.90
CA SER A 254 16.86 2.33 -3.91
C SER A 254 17.05 2.87 -2.49
N TYR A 255 16.52 2.15 -1.49
CA TYR A 255 16.92 2.37 -0.10
C TYR A 255 18.27 1.72 0.18
N PRO A 256 19.07 2.24 1.13
CA PRO A 256 20.27 1.54 1.61
C PRO A 256 19.94 0.16 2.19
N VAL A 257 20.88 -0.78 2.08
CA VAL A 257 20.73 -2.15 2.58
C VAL A 257 20.46 -2.16 4.08
N GLU A 258 21.19 -1.34 4.82
CA GLU A 258 21.10 -1.25 6.28
C GLU A 258 19.71 -0.82 6.74
N GLU A 259 19.10 0.17 6.07
CA GLU A 259 17.74 0.63 6.41
C GLU A 259 16.69 -0.48 6.19
N LEU A 260 16.84 -1.27 5.13
CA LEU A 260 15.95 -2.39 4.82
C LEU A 260 16.10 -3.52 5.84
N VAL A 261 17.34 -3.83 6.23
CA VAL A 261 17.65 -4.84 7.25
C VAL A 261 17.15 -4.39 8.62
N ASP A 262 17.34 -3.12 8.99
CA ASP A 262 16.85 -2.55 10.24
C ASP A 262 15.31 -2.62 10.29
N ARG A 263 14.61 -2.27 9.20
CA ARG A 263 13.15 -2.38 9.12
C ARG A 263 12.66 -3.84 9.22
N ALA A 264 13.35 -4.77 8.58
CA ALA A 264 13.03 -6.20 8.67
C ALA A 264 13.23 -6.73 10.10
N ALA A 265 14.37 -6.42 10.72
CA ALA A 265 14.68 -6.81 12.09
C ALA A 265 13.66 -6.23 13.10
N GLN A 266 13.28 -4.96 12.95
CA GLN A 266 12.23 -4.32 13.74
C GLN A 266 10.90 -5.06 13.62
N SER A 267 10.52 -5.44 12.40
CA SER A 267 9.23 -6.10 12.12
C SER A 267 9.12 -7.50 12.74
N PHE A 268 10.25 -8.17 13.00
CA PHE A 268 10.31 -9.45 13.71
C PHE A 268 10.67 -9.34 15.20
N GLN A 269 11.05 -8.14 15.68
CA GLN A 269 11.65 -7.89 17.00
C GLN A 269 12.96 -8.62 17.27
N VAL A 270 13.82 -8.76 16.27
CA VAL A 270 15.19 -9.27 16.48
C VAL A 270 16.12 -8.07 16.73
N PRO A 271 17.04 -8.13 17.72
CA PRO A 271 18.04 -7.07 17.89
C PRO A 271 18.84 -6.88 16.60
N ALA A 272 18.85 -5.66 16.05
CA ALA A 272 19.65 -5.34 14.87
C ALA A 272 21.14 -5.67 15.11
N ARG A 273 21.75 -6.47 14.23
CA ARG A 273 23.17 -6.86 14.31
C ARG A 273 24.11 -5.73 13.83
N SER A 274 24.28 -4.69 14.66
CA SER A 274 25.42 -3.73 14.71
C SER A 274 25.73 -2.79 13.50
N ASN A 275 26.19 -1.58 13.87
CA ASN A 275 27.01 -0.62 13.10
C ASN A 275 26.41 0.24 11.94
N SER A 276 25.10 0.33 11.78
CA SER A 276 24.50 1.36 10.89
C SER A 276 24.87 2.79 11.33
N PRO A 277 25.38 3.68 10.45
CA PRO A 277 25.62 5.09 10.75
C PRO A 277 24.32 5.84 11.11
N VAL A 278 23.18 5.37 10.61
CA VAL A 278 21.85 5.95 10.91
C VAL A 278 21.44 5.65 12.36
N CYS A 279 21.98 4.58 12.95
CA CYS A 279 21.74 4.20 14.34
C CYS A 279 22.81 4.69 15.33
N LYS A 280 23.79 5.51 14.90
CA LYS A 280 24.79 6.06 15.84
C LYS A 280 24.25 7.17 16.74
N ASP A 281 23.23 7.90 16.31
CA ASP A 281 22.55 8.92 17.12
C ASP A 281 21.40 8.37 17.98
N LEU A 282 21.03 7.10 17.80
CA LEU A 282 20.11 6.43 18.71
C LEU A 282 20.91 5.88 19.89
N THR A 283 20.99 6.65 20.98
CA THR A 283 21.42 6.13 22.29
C THR A 283 20.73 4.80 22.61
N GLU A 284 21.41 3.93 23.36
CA GLU A 284 20.96 2.58 23.77
C GLU A 284 19.53 2.53 24.36
N HIS A 285 18.99 3.69 24.80
CA HIS A 285 17.59 3.89 25.14
C HIS A 285 16.60 3.68 23.97
N VAL A 286 16.90 4.16 22.75
CA VAL A 286 15.93 4.11 21.63
C VAL A 286 15.80 2.71 21.02
N ARG A 287 16.83 1.87 21.14
CA ARG A 287 16.73 0.43 20.80
C ARG A 287 15.69 -0.33 21.62
N LYS A 288 15.31 0.19 22.80
CA LYS A 288 14.28 -0.40 23.68
C LYS A 288 12.86 0.13 23.42
N VAL A 289 12.69 1.14 22.57
CA VAL A 289 11.50 2.02 22.60
C VAL A 289 10.54 1.79 21.42
N PHE A 290 10.85 0.92 20.46
CA PHE A 290 9.90 0.57 19.40
C PHE A 290 8.95 -0.54 19.86
N ASN A 291 7.64 -0.36 19.59
CA ASN A 291 6.61 -1.35 19.88
C ASN A 291 6.99 -2.74 19.36
N LYS A 292 6.64 -3.77 20.14
CA LYS A 292 6.81 -5.17 19.80
C LYS A 292 5.98 -5.55 18.54
N GLU A 293 6.59 -5.57 17.35
CA GLU A 293 5.97 -6.00 16.08
C GLU A 293 6.21 -7.50 15.80
N GLY A 294 5.20 -8.36 15.89
CA GLY A 294 5.38 -9.82 15.82
C GLY A 294 4.96 -10.43 14.48
N VAL A 295 5.57 -10.01 13.37
CA VAL A 295 5.22 -10.58 12.04
C VAL A 295 5.87 -11.96 11.86
N CYS A 296 5.31 -12.80 11.00
CA CYS A 296 5.90 -14.09 10.63
C CYS A 296 6.30 -14.17 9.15
N GLU A 297 5.99 -13.13 8.37
CA GLU A 297 6.24 -13.09 6.93
C GLU A 297 6.64 -11.68 6.47
N ILE A 298 7.63 -11.59 5.58
CA ILE A 298 8.00 -10.35 4.87
C ILE A 298 7.72 -10.51 3.38
N TRP A 299 7.05 -9.52 2.79
CA TRP A 299 6.92 -9.37 1.35
C TRP A 299 7.81 -8.24 0.87
N LEU A 300 8.86 -8.57 0.13
CA LEU A 300 9.65 -7.58 -0.58
C LEU A 300 8.88 -7.15 -1.83
N THR A 301 8.76 -5.84 -2.03
CA THR A 301 8.06 -5.28 -3.17
C THR A 301 8.87 -4.19 -3.84
N SER A 302 8.65 -4.07 -5.14
CA SER A 302 9.22 -3.04 -6.01
C SER A 302 8.43 -3.05 -7.32
N GLU A 303 8.69 -2.06 -8.16
CA GLU A 303 8.33 -2.11 -9.58
C GLU A 303 9.06 -3.22 -10.33
N ASP A 304 10.29 -3.52 -9.90
CA ASP A 304 11.14 -4.60 -10.37
C ASP A 304 12.21 -4.88 -9.32
N THR A 305 12.05 -5.95 -8.54
CA THR A 305 12.96 -6.21 -7.42
C THR A 305 14.40 -6.51 -7.88
N GLY A 306 14.60 -7.03 -9.09
CA GLY A 306 15.95 -7.32 -9.61
C GLY A 306 16.75 -6.09 -9.99
N ALA A 307 16.08 -4.95 -10.20
CA ALA A 307 16.77 -3.70 -10.48
C ALA A 307 17.39 -3.06 -9.22
N TYR A 308 17.04 -3.56 -8.02
CA TYR A 308 17.50 -3.01 -6.75
C TYR A 308 19.03 -2.87 -6.69
N GLY A 309 19.48 -1.75 -6.12
CA GLY A 309 20.88 -1.55 -5.78
C GLY A 309 21.75 -0.98 -6.90
N ARG A 310 21.33 -1.08 -8.17
CA ARG A 310 22.10 -0.60 -9.34
C ARG A 310 22.43 0.88 -9.28
N ASP A 311 21.55 1.68 -8.69
CA ASP A 311 21.72 3.13 -8.52
C ASP A 311 22.58 3.53 -7.31
N ILE A 312 22.85 2.59 -6.39
CA ILE A 312 23.62 2.84 -5.15
C ILE A 312 24.87 1.95 -5.02
N GLY A 313 25.21 1.16 -6.05
CA GLY A 313 26.42 0.34 -6.09
C GLY A 313 26.34 -0.96 -5.29
N THR A 314 25.14 -1.55 -5.18
CA THR A 314 24.90 -2.89 -4.59
C THR A 314 23.98 -3.70 -5.51
N ASP A 315 23.50 -4.85 -5.04
CA ASP A 315 22.62 -5.74 -5.81
C ASP A 315 21.58 -6.44 -4.93
N LEU A 316 20.60 -7.07 -5.59
CA LEU A 316 19.54 -7.82 -4.91
C LEU A 316 20.07 -9.01 -4.08
N PRO A 317 20.97 -9.88 -4.59
CA PRO A 317 21.51 -10.98 -3.79
C PRO A 317 22.16 -10.52 -2.48
N THR A 318 22.93 -9.42 -2.49
CA THR A 318 23.56 -8.85 -1.29
C THR A 318 22.51 -8.49 -0.24
N LEU A 319 21.44 -7.81 -0.64
CA LEU A 319 20.33 -7.48 0.25
C LEU A 319 19.66 -8.75 0.80
N LEU A 320 19.35 -9.71 -0.06
CA LEU A 320 18.64 -10.93 0.35
C LEU A 320 19.45 -11.76 1.36
N TRP A 321 20.77 -11.90 1.16
CA TRP A 321 21.65 -12.56 2.12
C TRP A 321 21.65 -11.84 3.48
N LYS A 322 21.64 -10.50 3.49
CA LYS A 322 21.53 -9.73 4.74
C LYS A 322 20.18 -9.86 5.43
N LEU A 323 19.09 -9.96 4.66
CA LEU A 323 17.75 -10.14 5.22
C LEU A 323 17.59 -11.53 5.87
N VAL A 324 18.09 -12.61 5.25
CA VAL A 324 17.95 -13.95 5.83
C VAL A 324 18.69 -14.13 7.16
N GLU A 325 19.72 -13.32 7.43
CA GLU A 325 20.43 -13.29 8.72
C GLU A 325 19.53 -12.80 9.87
N VAL A 326 18.58 -11.89 9.59
CA VAL A 326 17.69 -11.29 10.61
C VAL A 326 16.30 -11.93 10.66
N ILE A 327 15.91 -12.70 9.65
CA ILE A 327 14.64 -13.44 9.65
C ILE A 327 14.73 -14.60 10.67
N PRO A 328 13.80 -14.72 11.64
CA PRO A 328 13.77 -15.84 12.57
C PRO A 328 13.52 -17.21 11.90
N GLU A 329 13.77 -18.28 12.64
CA GLU A 329 13.40 -19.62 12.19
C GLU A 329 11.86 -19.78 12.08
N GLY A 330 11.41 -20.41 11.01
CA GLY A 330 9.99 -20.55 10.66
C GLY A 330 9.36 -19.31 10.01
N ALA A 331 10.02 -18.15 10.05
CA ALA A 331 9.53 -16.96 9.38
C ALA A 331 9.95 -16.98 7.91
N MET A 332 9.14 -16.37 7.04
CA MET A 332 9.30 -16.51 5.60
C MET A 332 9.49 -15.17 4.89
N LEU A 333 10.40 -15.17 3.92
CA LEU A 333 10.62 -14.08 2.98
C LEU A 333 10.03 -14.42 1.62
N ARG A 334 9.13 -13.56 1.15
CA ARG A 334 8.61 -13.60 -0.20
C ARG A 334 9.29 -12.52 -1.05
N LEU A 335 9.93 -12.95 -2.12
CA LEU A 335 10.46 -12.04 -3.12
C LEU A 335 9.35 -11.58 -4.10
N GLY A 336 9.36 -10.30 -4.43
CA GLY A 336 8.48 -9.70 -5.41
C GLY A 336 8.81 -10.08 -6.86
N MET A 337 8.07 -9.47 -7.77
CA MET A 337 8.26 -9.68 -9.22
C MET A 337 9.61 -9.13 -9.68
N THR A 338 10.31 -9.92 -10.49
CA THR A 338 11.58 -9.52 -11.10
C THR A 338 11.60 -9.79 -12.60
N ASN A 339 12.06 -8.84 -13.40
CA ASN A 339 12.20 -9.05 -14.85
C ASN A 339 13.42 -9.95 -15.20
N PRO A 340 13.35 -10.73 -16.30
CA PRO A 340 14.41 -11.65 -16.70
C PRO A 340 15.84 -11.08 -16.75
N PRO A 341 16.12 -9.89 -17.33
CA PRO A 341 17.48 -9.38 -17.50
C PRO A 341 18.25 -9.30 -16.18
N TYR A 342 17.58 -8.87 -15.11
CA TYR A 342 18.22 -8.66 -13.83
C TYR A 342 18.44 -9.94 -13.03
N ILE A 343 17.61 -10.97 -13.23
CA ILE A 343 17.85 -12.30 -12.65
C ILE A 343 18.99 -13.00 -13.38
N LEU A 344 19.07 -12.86 -14.70
CA LEU A 344 20.08 -13.52 -15.52
C LEU A 344 21.51 -13.26 -15.04
N GLU A 345 21.80 -12.03 -14.60
CA GLU A 345 23.11 -11.64 -14.08
C GLU A 345 23.47 -12.30 -12.75
N HIS A 346 22.50 -12.84 -12.02
CA HIS A 346 22.65 -13.36 -10.66
C HIS A 346 22.04 -14.76 -10.46
N LEU A 347 21.84 -15.54 -11.53
CA LEU A 347 21.09 -16.81 -11.50
C LEU A 347 21.58 -17.78 -10.42
N GLU A 348 22.89 -18.01 -10.32
CA GLU A 348 23.47 -18.93 -9.35
C GLU A 348 23.19 -18.50 -7.90
N GLU A 349 23.37 -17.22 -7.60
CA GLU A 349 23.13 -16.68 -6.26
C GLU A 349 21.64 -16.69 -5.92
N MET A 350 20.78 -16.32 -6.88
CA MET A 350 19.33 -16.39 -6.72
C MET A 350 18.88 -17.83 -6.44
N ALA A 351 19.43 -18.83 -7.13
CA ALA A 351 19.11 -20.23 -6.85
C ALA A 351 19.54 -20.66 -5.44
N LYS A 352 20.72 -20.23 -4.96
CA LYS A 352 21.16 -20.51 -3.58
C LYS A 352 20.21 -19.90 -2.55
N ILE A 353 19.82 -18.64 -2.74
CA ILE A 353 18.93 -17.92 -1.83
C ILE A 353 17.53 -18.52 -1.84
N LEU A 354 17.00 -18.88 -3.01
CA LEU A 354 15.67 -19.50 -3.13
C LEU A 354 15.61 -20.92 -2.53
N ASN A 355 16.75 -21.57 -2.31
CA ASN A 355 16.86 -22.82 -1.54
C ASN A 355 16.97 -22.60 -0.02
N HIS A 356 17.21 -21.37 0.44
CA HIS A 356 17.33 -21.08 1.87
C HIS A 356 16.00 -21.33 2.60
N PRO A 357 15.97 -21.98 3.78
CA PRO A 357 14.73 -22.40 4.44
C PRO A 357 13.79 -21.23 4.80
N ARG A 358 14.34 -20.03 4.98
CA ARG A 358 13.60 -18.80 5.34
C ARG A 358 13.08 -18.00 4.13
N VAL A 359 13.25 -18.50 2.91
CA VAL A 359 12.83 -17.82 1.67
C VAL A 359 11.86 -18.72 0.94
N TYR A 360 10.75 -18.21 0.41
CA TYR A 360 9.89 -19.03 -0.44
C TYR A 360 10.57 -19.41 -1.76
N ALA A 361 10.39 -20.64 -2.23
CA ALA A 361 10.87 -21.14 -3.52
C ALA A 361 9.78 -20.79 -4.52
N PHE A 362 9.64 -19.49 -4.67
CA PHE A 362 8.64 -18.86 -5.48
C PHE A 362 9.28 -17.65 -6.14
N LEU A 363 9.12 -17.54 -7.45
CA LEU A 363 9.54 -16.34 -8.16
C LEU A 363 8.51 -15.95 -9.19
N HIS A 364 8.18 -14.66 -9.20
CA HIS A 364 7.30 -14.09 -10.20
C HIS A 364 8.14 -13.43 -11.29
N ILE A 365 8.15 -14.05 -12.47
CA ILE A 365 8.94 -13.65 -13.63
C ILE A 365 8.00 -13.36 -14.80
N PRO A 366 7.71 -12.09 -15.12
CA PRO A 366 6.77 -11.76 -16.18
C PRO A 366 7.37 -12.01 -17.57
N VAL A 367 6.77 -12.91 -18.36
CA VAL A 367 7.15 -13.10 -19.76
C VAL A 367 6.50 -12.07 -20.67
N GLN A 368 5.26 -11.69 -20.38
CA GLN A 368 4.36 -10.81 -21.13
C GLN A 368 3.90 -11.36 -22.49
N SER A 369 4.80 -11.85 -23.32
CA SER A 369 4.50 -12.51 -24.60
C SER A 369 5.61 -13.51 -24.92
N ALA A 370 5.30 -14.59 -25.65
CA ALA A 370 6.32 -15.51 -26.13
C ALA A 370 6.86 -15.19 -27.53
N SER A 371 6.44 -14.07 -28.13
CA SER A 371 6.97 -13.58 -29.41
C SER A 371 8.03 -12.51 -29.20
N ASP A 372 9.23 -12.74 -29.75
CA ASP A 372 10.32 -11.76 -29.71
C ASP A 372 9.97 -10.46 -30.43
N SER A 373 9.15 -10.52 -31.49
CA SER A 373 8.66 -9.31 -32.19
C SER A 373 7.80 -8.47 -31.24
N VAL A 374 6.85 -9.12 -30.55
CA VAL A 374 5.97 -8.43 -29.59
C VAL A 374 6.76 -7.92 -28.39
N LEU A 375 7.73 -8.69 -27.89
CA LEU A 375 8.62 -8.27 -26.80
C LEU A 375 9.46 -7.04 -27.19
N MET A 376 9.95 -6.99 -28.42
CA MET A 376 10.67 -5.84 -28.96
C MET A 376 9.78 -4.60 -29.04
N ASP A 377 8.55 -4.73 -29.54
CA ASP A 377 7.57 -3.63 -29.59
C ASP A 377 7.13 -3.17 -28.18
N MET A 378 7.11 -4.09 -27.23
CA MET A 378 6.95 -3.80 -25.80
C MET A 378 8.14 -3.04 -25.20
N LYS A 379 9.28 -2.97 -25.89
CA LYS A 379 10.59 -2.55 -25.37
C LYS A 379 11.03 -3.36 -24.15
N ARG A 380 10.96 -4.69 -24.26
CA ARG A 380 11.60 -5.60 -23.33
C ARG A 380 13.08 -5.78 -23.70
N GLU A 381 13.93 -5.82 -22.69
CA GLU A 381 15.39 -6.00 -22.83
C GLU A 381 15.79 -7.48 -22.77
N TYR A 382 14.87 -8.39 -23.12
CA TYR A 382 15.05 -9.84 -23.13
C TYR A 382 14.24 -10.46 -24.26
N CYS A 383 14.69 -11.62 -24.73
CA CYS A 383 13.94 -12.46 -25.66
C CYS A 383 13.29 -13.67 -24.95
N ILE A 384 12.56 -14.49 -25.69
CA ILE A 384 11.95 -15.71 -25.15
C ILE A 384 13.01 -16.72 -24.69
N ALA A 385 14.15 -16.80 -25.38
CA ALA A 385 15.24 -17.71 -24.99
C ALA A 385 15.85 -17.31 -23.63
N ASP A 386 15.96 -16.01 -23.35
CA ASP A 386 16.39 -15.49 -22.05
C ASP A 386 15.43 -15.90 -20.94
N PHE A 387 14.12 -15.74 -21.16
CA PHE A 387 13.11 -16.19 -20.20
C PHE A 387 13.19 -17.69 -19.95
N LYS A 388 13.26 -18.51 -21.01
CA LYS A 388 13.39 -19.97 -20.89
C LYS A 388 14.63 -20.35 -20.10
N ARG A 389 15.79 -19.73 -20.39
CA ARG A 389 17.04 -19.96 -19.65
C ARG A 389 16.87 -19.72 -18.16
N VAL A 390 16.22 -18.63 -17.75
CA VAL A 390 15.96 -18.35 -16.33
C VAL A 390 15.08 -19.44 -15.71
N VAL A 391 13.97 -19.78 -16.36
CA VAL A 391 13.00 -20.74 -15.82
C VAL A 391 13.61 -22.15 -15.74
N ASP A 392 14.27 -22.60 -16.78
CA ASP A 392 14.89 -23.93 -16.85
C ASP A 392 15.99 -24.07 -15.79
N PHE A 393 16.87 -23.06 -15.69
CA PHE A 393 17.93 -23.05 -14.69
C PHE A 393 17.37 -23.11 -13.26
N LEU A 394 16.34 -22.32 -12.96
CA LEU A 394 15.73 -22.31 -11.62
C LEU A 394 14.99 -23.62 -11.33
N LYS A 395 14.27 -24.21 -12.30
CA LYS A 395 13.60 -25.51 -12.12
C LYS A 395 14.59 -26.64 -11.87
N GLU A 396 15.79 -26.57 -12.48
CA GLU A 396 16.86 -27.54 -12.25
C GLU A 396 17.53 -27.35 -10.87
N ARG A 397 17.83 -26.10 -10.48
CA ARG A 397 18.65 -25.79 -9.29
C ARG A 397 17.86 -25.54 -8.01
N VAL A 398 16.56 -25.31 -8.11
CA VAL A 398 15.66 -25.09 -6.96
C VAL A 398 14.50 -26.09 -7.08
N PRO A 399 14.67 -27.32 -6.55
CA PRO A 399 13.66 -28.36 -6.66
C PRO A 399 12.29 -27.91 -6.14
N GLY A 400 11.25 -28.10 -6.95
CA GLY A 400 9.87 -27.75 -6.60
C GLY A 400 9.51 -26.26 -6.73
N ILE A 401 10.42 -25.40 -7.21
CA ILE A 401 10.14 -23.96 -7.35
C ILE A 401 8.84 -23.68 -8.13
N THR A 402 8.03 -22.78 -7.57
CA THR A 402 6.87 -22.24 -8.27
C THR A 402 7.26 -20.98 -9.03
N ILE A 403 7.06 -21.02 -10.35
CA ILE A 403 7.21 -19.84 -11.21
C ILE A 403 5.82 -19.29 -11.52
N ALA A 404 5.60 -18.03 -11.16
CA ALA A 404 4.45 -17.25 -11.61
C ALA A 404 4.85 -16.35 -12.77
N THR A 405 3.94 -16.12 -13.71
CA THR A 405 4.21 -15.21 -14.84
C THR A 405 2.97 -14.41 -15.26
N ASP A 406 3.19 -13.29 -15.94
CA ASP A 406 2.13 -12.48 -16.55
C ASP A 406 2.19 -12.61 -18.07
N ILE A 407 1.02 -12.60 -18.70
CA ILE A 407 0.85 -12.51 -20.15
C ILE A 407 -0.12 -11.37 -20.47
N ILE A 408 0.23 -10.58 -21.48
CA ILE A 408 -0.63 -9.53 -22.04
C ILE A 408 -1.12 -10.00 -23.41
N CYS A 409 -2.40 -10.40 -23.48
CA CYS A 409 -3.02 -10.80 -24.73
C CYS A 409 -3.46 -9.57 -25.55
N GLY A 410 -3.18 -9.62 -26.85
CA GLY A 410 -3.63 -8.62 -27.81
C GLY A 410 -2.85 -7.30 -27.72
N PHE A 411 -1.56 -7.38 -27.44
CA PHE A 411 -0.68 -6.21 -27.54
C PHE A 411 -0.77 -5.60 -28.97
N PRO A 412 -0.68 -4.27 -29.14
CA PRO A 412 -0.73 -3.64 -30.45
C PRO A 412 0.29 -4.26 -31.43
N GLY A 413 -0.16 -4.67 -32.61
CA GLY A 413 0.67 -5.39 -33.58
C GLY A 413 0.74 -6.92 -33.42
N GLU A 414 0.25 -7.51 -32.32
CA GLU A 414 0.31 -8.96 -32.09
C GLU A 414 -0.49 -9.76 -33.13
N THR A 415 0.20 -10.62 -33.88
CA THR A 415 -0.37 -11.52 -34.90
C THR A 415 -0.91 -12.82 -34.29
N ASP A 416 -1.59 -13.64 -35.10
CA ASP A 416 -2.07 -14.95 -34.65
C ASP A 416 -0.91 -15.94 -34.42
N GLU A 417 0.16 -15.83 -35.21
CA GLU A 417 1.40 -16.60 -35.03
C GLU A 417 2.07 -16.27 -33.70
N ASP A 418 2.18 -14.99 -33.35
CA ASP A 418 2.73 -14.55 -32.05
C ASP A 418 1.94 -15.13 -30.87
N PHE A 419 0.62 -15.12 -30.99
CA PHE A 419 -0.25 -15.67 -29.96
C PHE A 419 -0.14 -17.21 -29.86
N LYS A 420 0.01 -17.91 -30.99
CA LYS A 420 0.26 -19.37 -31.01
C LYS A 420 1.55 -19.73 -30.28
N GLU A 421 2.64 -18.97 -30.45
CA GLU A 421 3.87 -19.18 -29.68
C GLU A 421 3.65 -19.01 -28.17
N THR A 422 2.80 -18.06 -27.79
CA THR A 422 2.44 -17.85 -26.38
C THR A 422 1.65 -19.02 -25.81
N LEU A 423 0.74 -19.61 -26.58
CA LEU A 423 0.02 -20.83 -26.19
C LEU A 423 0.99 -22.01 -26.00
N LYS A 424 1.92 -22.23 -26.94
CA LYS A 424 2.93 -23.30 -26.85
C LYS A 424 3.77 -23.19 -25.60
N LEU A 425 4.23 -21.99 -25.24
CA LEU A 425 5.01 -21.76 -24.02
C LEU A 425 4.23 -22.18 -22.77
N VAL A 426 2.95 -21.81 -22.68
CA VAL A 426 2.12 -22.16 -21.52
C VAL A 426 1.82 -23.66 -21.46
N GLU A 427 1.67 -24.31 -22.61
CA GLU A 427 1.50 -25.77 -22.70
C GLU A 427 2.77 -26.53 -22.30
N GLU A 428 3.95 -26.04 -22.68
CA GLU A 428 5.26 -26.59 -22.36
C GLU A 428 5.56 -26.50 -20.86
N TYR A 429 5.39 -25.32 -20.26
CA TYR A 429 5.81 -25.08 -18.87
C TYR A 429 4.74 -25.39 -17.83
N LYS A 430 3.45 -25.40 -18.21
CA LYS A 430 2.29 -25.65 -17.34
C LYS A 430 2.36 -24.87 -16.01
N PHE A 431 2.58 -23.56 -16.09
CA PHE A 431 2.77 -22.69 -14.93
C PHE A 431 1.67 -22.88 -13.86
N PRO A 432 2.00 -23.06 -12.58
CA PRO A 432 1.00 -23.14 -11.52
C PRO A 432 0.20 -21.85 -11.34
N SER A 433 0.84 -20.70 -11.58
CA SER A 433 0.25 -19.36 -11.43
C SER A 433 0.49 -18.53 -12.68
N LEU A 434 -0.60 -18.18 -13.37
CA LEU A 434 -0.56 -17.44 -14.63
C LEU A 434 -1.53 -16.24 -14.58
N PHE A 435 -0.98 -15.03 -14.68
CA PHE A 435 -1.75 -13.80 -14.73
C PHE A 435 -2.04 -13.41 -16.18
N ILE A 436 -3.22 -13.78 -16.66
CA ILE A 436 -3.67 -13.48 -18.02
C ILE A 436 -4.39 -12.13 -18.01
N ASN A 437 -3.81 -11.14 -18.69
CA ASN A 437 -4.39 -9.81 -18.82
C ASN A 437 -4.65 -9.46 -20.28
N GLN A 438 -5.76 -8.77 -20.54
CA GLN A 438 -6.00 -8.15 -21.84
C GLN A 438 -5.24 -6.81 -21.93
N PHE A 439 -4.68 -6.49 -23.10
CA PHE A 439 -4.12 -5.17 -23.35
C PHE A 439 -5.21 -4.08 -23.38
N TYR A 440 -5.00 -3.03 -22.58
CA TYR A 440 -5.78 -1.80 -22.62
C TYR A 440 -4.86 -0.61 -22.92
N PRO A 441 -5.14 0.19 -23.97
CA PRO A 441 -4.33 1.36 -24.27
C PRO A 441 -4.45 2.38 -23.14
N ARG A 442 -3.31 2.85 -22.63
CA ARG A 442 -3.26 3.84 -21.55
C ARG A 442 -2.88 5.21 -22.12
N PRO A 443 -3.68 6.27 -21.89
CA PRO A 443 -3.38 7.60 -22.44
C PRO A 443 -1.95 8.07 -22.12
N GLY A 444 -1.21 8.51 -23.14
CA GLY A 444 0.16 9.01 -23.00
C GLY A 444 1.27 7.95 -23.09
N THR A 445 0.95 6.66 -23.23
CA THR A 445 1.98 5.64 -23.49
C THR A 445 2.22 5.45 -24.99
N PRO A 446 3.43 5.06 -25.44
CA PRO A 446 3.69 4.75 -26.85
C PRO A 446 2.73 3.70 -27.42
N ALA A 447 2.48 2.61 -26.70
CA ALA A 447 1.59 1.53 -27.14
C ALA A 447 0.13 1.98 -27.34
N ALA A 448 -0.30 3.08 -26.72
CA ALA A 448 -1.65 3.61 -26.94
C ALA A 448 -1.80 4.27 -28.33
N LYS A 449 -0.70 4.64 -28.99
CA LYS A 449 -0.68 5.24 -30.33
C LYS A 449 -0.43 4.23 -31.44
N MET A 450 -0.04 3.00 -31.10
CA MET A 450 0.18 1.91 -32.05
C MET A 450 -1.15 1.39 -32.61
N GLU A 451 -1.09 0.68 -33.74
CA GLU A 451 -2.26 0.05 -34.34
C GLU A 451 -2.82 -1.05 -33.41
N GLN A 452 -4.07 -0.88 -33.00
CA GLN A 452 -4.67 -1.71 -31.97
C GLN A 452 -5.25 -2.99 -32.56
N VAL A 453 -4.97 -4.13 -31.91
CA VAL A 453 -5.69 -5.38 -32.18
C VAL A 453 -7.19 -5.19 -31.84
N PRO A 454 -8.13 -5.63 -32.71
CA PRO A 454 -9.57 -5.49 -32.46
C PRO A 454 -10.02 -6.12 -31.13
N ALA A 455 -10.96 -5.47 -30.45
CA ALA A 455 -11.41 -5.88 -29.11
C ALA A 455 -11.94 -7.32 -29.05
N HIS A 456 -12.60 -7.80 -30.11
CA HIS A 456 -13.11 -9.16 -30.18
C HIS A 456 -11.97 -10.19 -30.23
N VAL A 457 -10.89 -9.92 -30.96
CA VAL A 457 -9.69 -10.76 -31.02
C VAL A 457 -8.99 -10.78 -29.66
N LYS A 458 -8.81 -9.62 -29.01
CA LYS A 458 -8.24 -9.54 -27.65
C LYS A 458 -9.01 -10.42 -26.65
N LYS A 459 -10.35 -10.37 -26.71
CA LYS A 459 -11.24 -11.17 -25.87
C LYS A 459 -11.16 -12.66 -26.20
N GLN A 460 -11.09 -13.01 -27.48
CA GLN A 460 -10.92 -14.38 -27.95
C GLN A 460 -9.61 -14.98 -27.42
N ARG A 461 -8.47 -14.32 -27.67
CA ARG A 461 -7.14 -14.74 -27.21
C ARG A 461 -7.08 -14.93 -25.69
N THR A 462 -7.60 -13.96 -24.94
CA THR A 462 -7.70 -14.05 -23.47
C THR A 462 -8.49 -15.29 -23.03
N LYS A 463 -9.61 -15.58 -23.71
CA LYS A 463 -10.46 -16.75 -23.41
C LYS A 463 -9.74 -18.06 -23.76
N GLU A 464 -9.10 -18.15 -24.91
CA GLU A 464 -8.38 -19.35 -25.35
C GLU A 464 -7.22 -19.66 -24.39
N LEU A 465 -6.40 -18.67 -24.04
CA LEU A 465 -5.31 -18.84 -23.08
C LEU A 465 -5.84 -19.21 -21.69
N SER A 466 -6.97 -18.64 -21.28
CA SER A 466 -7.63 -19.03 -20.02
C SER A 466 -8.11 -20.47 -20.07
N GLN A 467 -8.68 -20.94 -21.18
CA GLN A 467 -9.11 -22.32 -21.35
C GLN A 467 -7.92 -23.28 -21.29
N LEU A 468 -6.81 -22.96 -21.96
CA LEU A 468 -5.57 -23.72 -21.87
C LEU A 468 -5.07 -23.78 -20.44
N PHE A 469 -5.01 -22.65 -19.74
CA PHE A 469 -4.60 -22.62 -18.34
C PHE A 469 -5.48 -23.53 -17.48
N HIS A 470 -6.81 -23.51 -17.64
CA HIS A 470 -7.73 -24.37 -16.87
C HIS A 470 -7.72 -25.85 -17.30
N SER A 471 -7.05 -26.21 -18.40
CA SER A 471 -7.01 -27.58 -18.90
C SER A 471 -6.09 -28.51 -18.11
N TYR A 472 -5.15 -27.97 -17.34
CA TYR A 472 -4.20 -28.74 -16.54
C TYR A 472 -4.30 -28.42 -15.04
N SER A 473 -4.04 -29.43 -14.22
CA SER A 473 -3.99 -29.33 -12.76
C SER A 473 -2.55 -29.24 -12.27
N PRO A 474 -2.14 -28.14 -11.62
CA PRO A 474 -0.75 -27.96 -11.21
C PRO A 474 -0.37 -28.74 -9.95
N TYR A 475 -1.33 -29.16 -9.11
CA TYR A 475 -1.04 -29.66 -7.76
C TYR A 475 -1.47 -31.11 -7.49
N ASP A 476 -2.04 -31.83 -8.46
CA ASP A 476 -2.58 -33.19 -8.24
C ASP A 476 -1.51 -34.17 -7.73
N HIS A 477 -0.26 -33.98 -8.13
CA HIS A 477 0.87 -34.79 -7.69
C HIS A 477 1.22 -34.61 -6.20
N LYS A 478 0.70 -33.58 -5.53
CA LYS A 478 0.95 -33.28 -4.11
C LYS A 478 -0.04 -33.92 -3.17
N ILE A 479 -1.12 -34.53 -3.69
CA ILE A 479 -2.12 -35.21 -2.86
C ILE A 479 -1.46 -36.39 -2.14
N GLY A 480 -1.61 -36.44 -0.83
CA GLY A 480 -1.04 -37.44 0.06
C GLY A 480 0.29 -37.03 0.69
N GLU A 481 0.94 -35.96 0.22
CA GLU A 481 2.17 -35.43 0.82
C GLU A 481 1.89 -34.73 2.16
N GLU A 482 2.86 -34.83 3.06
CA GLU A 482 2.91 -34.07 4.31
C GLU A 482 3.81 -32.85 4.10
N GLN A 483 3.28 -31.66 4.41
CA GLN A 483 3.93 -30.38 4.13
C GLN A 483 3.78 -29.43 5.31
N HIS A 484 4.79 -28.60 5.53
CA HIS A 484 4.71 -27.48 6.47
C HIS A 484 4.09 -26.26 5.79
N VAL A 485 3.10 -25.66 6.44
CA VAL A 485 2.37 -24.48 5.94
C VAL A 485 2.32 -23.39 6.98
N LEU A 486 2.56 -22.14 6.56
CA LEU A 486 2.45 -20.96 7.41
C LEU A 486 1.06 -20.34 7.25
N VAL A 487 0.30 -20.25 8.34
CA VAL A 487 -1.08 -19.74 8.32
C VAL A 487 -1.07 -18.23 8.58
N THR A 488 -1.40 -17.42 7.57
CA THR A 488 -1.35 -15.94 7.70
C THR A 488 -2.67 -15.24 7.36
N GLU A 489 -3.61 -15.91 6.71
CA GLU A 489 -4.80 -15.27 6.15
C GLU A 489 -6.08 -16.07 6.41
N GLU A 490 -7.22 -15.44 6.18
CA GLU A 490 -8.54 -16.06 6.22
C GLU A 490 -9.13 -16.10 4.81
N SER A 491 -9.84 -17.18 4.47
CA SER A 491 -10.49 -17.30 3.16
C SER A 491 -11.63 -16.30 3.01
N PHE A 492 -11.96 -15.93 1.76
CA PHE A 492 -13.01 -14.96 1.47
C PHE A 492 -14.40 -15.40 1.94
N ASP A 493 -14.67 -16.70 1.96
CA ASP A 493 -15.92 -17.29 2.48
C ASP A 493 -15.88 -17.55 3.99
N SER A 494 -14.78 -17.19 4.66
CA SER A 494 -14.54 -17.37 6.10
C SER A 494 -14.68 -18.81 6.60
N GLN A 495 -14.58 -19.80 5.70
CA GLN A 495 -14.70 -21.23 6.04
C GLN A 495 -13.35 -21.87 6.41
N TYR A 496 -12.25 -21.33 5.90
CA TYR A 496 -10.90 -21.88 6.06
C TYR A 496 -9.93 -20.79 6.49
N TYR A 497 -8.79 -21.21 7.04
CA TYR A 497 -7.60 -20.35 7.02
C TYR A 497 -6.79 -20.64 5.76
N VAL A 498 -6.19 -19.57 5.24
CA VAL A 498 -5.31 -19.59 4.08
C VAL A 498 -3.87 -19.63 4.59
N SER A 499 -3.14 -20.62 4.11
CA SER A 499 -1.75 -20.86 4.47
C SER A 499 -0.91 -21.08 3.23
N HIS A 500 0.40 -20.91 3.36
CA HIS A 500 1.35 -21.08 2.26
C HIS A 500 2.44 -22.08 2.63
N ASN A 501 2.70 -23.04 1.74
CA ASN A 501 3.82 -23.96 1.89
C ASN A 501 5.15 -23.32 1.44
N ARG A 502 6.25 -24.08 1.48
CA ARG A 502 7.59 -23.64 1.08
C ARG A 502 7.70 -23.08 -0.34
N PHE A 503 6.76 -23.41 -1.23
CA PHE A 503 6.71 -22.98 -2.64
C PHE A 503 5.74 -21.81 -2.87
N TYR A 504 5.24 -21.22 -1.79
CA TYR A 504 4.22 -20.17 -1.80
C TYR A 504 2.90 -20.60 -2.46
N GLU A 505 2.59 -21.90 -2.41
CA GLU A 505 1.33 -22.42 -2.91
C GLU A 505 0.29 -22.38 -1.79
N GLN A 506 -0.94 -22.03 -2.17
CA GLN A 506 -2.03 -21.85 -1.24
C GLN A 506 -2.56 -23.20 -0.74
N VAL A 507 -2.54 -23.41 0.58
CA VAL A 507 -3.14 -24.56 1.26
C VAL A 507 -4.23 -24.07 2.21
N LEU A 508 -5.45 -24.53 2.00
CA LEU A 508 -6.59 -24.26 2.87
C LEU A 508 -6.58 -25.25 4.04
N VAL A 509 -6.61 -24.73 5.26
CA VAL A 509 -6.65 -25.53 6.49
C VAL A 509 -7.93 -25.24 7.28
N PRO A 510 -8.43 -26.22 8.07
CA PRO A 510 -9.57 -25.99 8.96
C PRO A 510 -9.36 -24.80 9.89
N LYS A 511 -10.44 -24.10 10.23
CA LYS A 511 -10.38 -22.96 11.15
C LYS A 511 -10.15 -23.42 12.59
N ASP A 512 -8.90 -23.36 13.01
CA ASP A 512 -8.50 -23.41 14.41
C ASP A 512 -7.71 -22.13 14.74
N PRO A 513 -8.21 -21.24 15.61
CA PRO A 513 -7.50 -20.03 16.03
C PRO A 513 -6.08 -20.28 16.54
N ALA A 514 -5.78 -21.51 17.01
CA ALA A 514 -4.44 -21.89 17.43
C ALA A 514 -3.42 -21.93 16.28
N PHE A 515 -3.85 -21.99 15.02
CA PHE A 515 -2.98 -22.07 13.84
C PHE A 515 -2.51 -20.71 13.33
N VAL A 516 -3.28 -19.64 13.58
CA VAL A 516 -3.02 -18.31 13.01
C VAL A 516 -1.64 -17.80 13.45
N GLY A 517 -0.81 -17.41 12.47
CA GLY A 517 0.55 -16.95 12.68
C GLY A 517 1.55 -18.05 13.04
N LYS A 518 1.21 -19.32 12.79
CA LYS A 518 2.06 -20.48 13.12
C LYS A 518 2.34 -21.37 11.91
N MET A 519 3.43 -22.11 12.01
CA MET A 519 3.74 -23.19 11.09
C MET A 519 2.99 -24.46 11.54
N VAL A 520 2.27 -25.08 10.62
CA VAL A 520 1.48 -26.29 10.87
C VAL A 520 1.89 -27.35 9.86
N GLU A 521 2.05 -28.58 10.31
CA GLU A 521 2.25 -29.72 9.42
C GLU A 521 0.89 -30.29 9.00
N VAL A 522 0.68 -30.39 7.69
CA VAL A 522 -0.60 -30.82 7.10
C VAL A 522 -0.37 -31.90 6.06
N LYS A 523 -1.31 -32.84 5.99
CA LYS A 523 -1.41 -33.80 4.91
C LYS A 523 -2.37 -33.29 3.85
N ILE A 524 -1.89 -33.16 2.62
CA ILE A 524 -2.71 -32.70 1.49
C ILE A 524 -3.69 -33.81 1.10
N PHE A 525 -4.98 -33.51 1.04
CA PHE A 525 -6.03 -34.48 0.68
C PHE A 525 -6.85 -34.10 -0.55
N GLU A 526 -6.78 -32.83 -0.98
CA GLU A 526 -7.49 -32.34 -2.16
C GLU A 526 -6.64 -31.28 -2.86
N ALA A 527 -6.64 -31.29 -4.19
CA ALA A 527 -6.03 -30.27 -5.02
C ALA A 527 -7.09 -29.65 -5.94
N GLY A 528 -7.04 -28.32 -6.06
CA GLY A 528 -7.83 -27.54 -7.02
C GLY A 528 -6.91 -26.72 -7.93
N LYS A 529 -7.49 -25.90 -8.81
CA LYS A 529 -6.71 -25.13 -9.79
C LYS A 529 -5.77 -24.10 -9.15
N HIS A 530 -6.21 -23.50 -8.04
CA HIS A 530 -5.53 -22.37 -7.39
C HIS A 530 -5.16 -22.64 -5.92
N PHE A 531 -5.50 -23.81 -5.39
CA PHE A 531 -5.32 -24.14 -3.99
C PHE A 531 -5.17 -25.64 -3.81
N MET A 532 -4.67 -26.03 -2.65
CA MET A 532 -4.79 -27.37 -2.08
C MET A 532 -5.58 -27.30 -0.78
N LYS A 533 -6.07 -28.42 -0.27
CA LYS A 533 -6.60 -28.55 1.09
C LYS A 533 -5.75 -29.51 1.88
N GLY A 534 -5.36 -29.06 3.08
CA GLY A 534 -4.55 -29.83 4.00
C GLY A 534 -5.32 -30.12 5.28
N GLN A 535 -5.16 -31.33 5.82
CA GLN A 535 -5.62 -31.67 7.16
C GLN A 535 -4.42 -31.70 8.11
N PRO A 536 -4.48 -31.05 9.28
CA PRO A 536 -3.41 -31.11 10.28
C PRO A 536 -3.08 -32.56 10.64
N VAL A 537 -1.79 -32.88 10.69
CA VAL A 537 -1.33 -34.21 11.13
C VAL A 537 -1.55 -34.31 12.65
N GLN A 538 -2.05 -35.47 13.13
CA GLN A 538 -2.21 -35.72 14.56
C GLN A 538 -0.87 -35.60 15.28
N ASP A 539 -0.86 -34.95 16.44
CA ASP A 539 0.36 -34.67 17.25
C ASP A 539 1.42 -33.80 16.56
N SER A 540 1.07 -33.10 15.47
CA SER A 540 1.99 -32.19 14.79
C SER A 540 2.51 -31.08 15.71
N TYR A 541 3.82 -30.84 15.63
CA TYR A 541 4.47 -29.76 16.36
C TYR A 541 4.14 -28.41 15.71
N ILE A 542 3.14 -27.73 16.26
CA ILE A 542 2.80 -26.37 15.88
C ILE A 542 3.77 -25.41 16.58
N TYR A 543 4.52 -24.64 15.81
CA TYR A 543 5.42 -23.63 16.39
C TYR A 543 5.22 -22.25 15.79
N THR A 544 5.48 -21.24 16.62
CA THR A 544 5.34 -19.84 16.25
C THR A 544 6.67 -19.34 15.68
N PRO A 545 6.70 -18.87 14.41
CA PRO A 545 7.88 -18.27 13.80
C PRO A 545 8.36 -16.99 14.47
N SER A 546 7.41 -16.21 14.98
CA SER A 546 7.68 -14.93 15.64
C SER A 546 8.07 -15.16 17.11
N ILE A 547 9.09 -14.43 17.57
CA ILE A 547 9.56 -14.45 18.96
C ILE A 547 8.50 -13.80 19.88
N THR A 548 7.56 -13.03 19.32
CA THR A 548 6.61 -12.23 20.09
C THR A 548 5.25 -12.13 19.41
N LYS A 549 4.23 -11.74 20.19
CA LYS A 549 2.85 -11.60 19.69
C LYS A 549 2.76 -10.47 18.64
N PRO A 550 2.08 -10.69 17.49
CA PRO A 550 1.78 -9.64 16.52
C PRO A 550 0.94 -8.52 17.15
N LEU A 551 1.05 -7.31 16.59
CA LEU A 551 0.18 -6.19 16.95
C LEU A 551 -1.28 -6.54 16.64
N ALA A 552 -2.23 -5.97 17.38
CA ALA A 552 -3.64 -6.13 17.05
C ALA A 552 -3.99 -5.38 15.76
N LYS A 553 -5.04 -5.83 15.06
CA LYS A 553 -5.51 -5.16 13.85
C LYS A 553 -5.90 -3.72 14.18
N GLY A 554 -5.32 -2.76 13.45
CA GLY A 554 -5.54 -1.33 13.65
C GLY A 554 -4.51 -0.64 14.56
N GLU A 555 -3.63 -1.38 15.23
CA GLU A 555 -2.55 -0.79 16.02
C GLU A 555 -1.43 -0.23 15.15
N VAL A 556 -0.82 0.86 15.63
CA VAL A 556 0.23 1.59 14.93
C VAL A 556 1.60 0.99 15.27
N SER A 557 2.28 0.53 14.23
CA SER A 557 3.68 0.10 14.24
C SER A 557 4.62 1.31 14.07
N GLY A 558 5.88 1.19 14.47
CA GLY A 558 6.90 2.23 14.30
C GLY A 558 6.84 3.41 15.29
N LEU A 559 5.90 3.42 16.24
CA LEU A 559 5.86 4.42 17.32
C LEU A 559 6.92 4.13 18.39
N THR A 560 7.54 5.20 18.88
CA THR A 560 8.31 5.20 20.13
C THR A 560 7.35 5.13 21.33
N GLU A 561 7.68 4.41 22.40
CA GLU A 561 6.82 4.32 23.61
C GLU A 561 6.39 5.70 24.16
N GLU A 562 7.17 6.76 23.94
CA GLU A 562 6.86 8.14 24.32
C GLU A 562 5.74 8.81 23.51
N SER A 563 5.40 8.27 22.32
CA SER A 563 4.41 8.84 21.40
C SER A 563 3.02 8.19 21.45
N LYS A 564 2.79 7.26 22.38
CA LYS A 564 1.44 6.73 22.62
C LYS A 564 0.59 7.80 23.33
N PRO A 565 -0.62 8.11 22.86
CA PRO A 565 -1.55 8.88 23.67
C PRO A 565 -1.85 8.10 24.96
N PRO A 566 -1.90 8.77 26.13
CA PRO A 566 -2.05 8.07 27.40
C PRO A 566 -3.41 7.35 27.45
N ASN A 567 -3.39 6.05 27.77
CA ASN A 567 -4.55 5.17 27.86
C ASN A 567 -5.50 5.47 29.05
N ASN A 568 -5.41 6.64 29.70
CA ASN A 568 -6.22 6.94 30.87
C ASN A 568 -6.63 8.43 30.94
N PRO A 569 -7.93 8.76 30.90
CA PRO A 569 -8.42 10.15 30.97
C PRO A 569 -8.03 10.91 32.26
N GLU A 570 -7.63 10.22 33.33
CA GLU A 570 -7.17 10.88 34.57
C GLU A 570 -5.74 11.45 34.47
N SER A 571 -4.89 10.92 33.58
CA SER A 571 -3.49 11.36 33.44
C SER A 571 -3.31 12.70 32.71
N LEU A 572 -4.31 13.11 31.92
CA LEU A 572 -4.37 14.40 31.22
C LEU A 572 -4.59 15.58 32.19
N LEU A 573 -5.24 15.33 33.33
CA LEU A 573 -5.47 16.33 34.38
C LEU A 573 -4.22 16.59 35.23
N GLN A 574 -3.29 15.64 35.28
CA GLN A 574 -2.04 15.77 36.04
C GLN A 574 -0.95 16.50 35.24
N THR A 575 -0.81 16.17 33.95
CA THR A 575 0.14 16.84 33.03
C THR A 575 -0.22 18.31 32.79
N SER A 576 -1.50 18.68 32.79
CA SER A 576 -1.91 20.09 32.69
C SER A 576 -1.55 20.94 33.93
N ARG A 577 -1.45 20.33 35.12
CA ARG A 577 -1.02 21.03 36.35
C ARG A 577 0.50 21.25 36.41
N GLU A 578 1.28 20.28 35.96
CA GLU A 578 2.75 20.40 35.90
C GLU A 578 3.21 21.34 34.77
N GLY A 579 2.53 21.30 33.62
CA GLY A 579 2.76 22.25 32.52
C GLY A 579 2.48 23.71 32.92
N LEU A 580 1.43 23.97 33.69
CA LEU A 580 1.15 25.31 34.21
C LEU A 580 2.21 25.79 35.20
N GLN A 581 2.66 24.93 36.12
CA GLN A 581 3.72 25.30 37.09
C GLN A 581 5.05 25.60 36.40
N THR A 582 5.40 24.83 35.37
CA THR A 582 6.63 25.04 34.59
C THR A 582 6.55 26.34 33.78
N PHE A 583 5.38 26.67 33.21
CA PHE A 583 5.16 27.92 32.48
C PHE A 583 5.25 29.15 33.39
N PHE A 584 4.72 29.09 34.61
CA PHE A 584 4.86 30.15 35.61
C PHE A 584 6.31 30.32 36.08
N PHE A 585 7.08 29.23 36.20
CA PHE A 585 8.48 29.29 36.59
C PHE A 585 9.37 29.92 35.52
N VAL A 586 9.17 29.54 34.24
CA VAL A 586 9.95 30.07 33.11
C VAL A 586 9.62 31.55 32.86
N THR A 587 8.36 31.96 32.97
CA THR A 587 7.96 33.37 32.83
C THR A 587 8.47 34.24 33.98
N ALA A 588 8.51 33.73 35.21
CA ALA A 588 9.12 34.43 36.35
C ALA A 588 10.64 34.59 36.19
N LEU A 589 11.33 33.58 35.66
CA LEU A 589 12.78 33.65 35.40
C LEU A 589 13.09 34.66 34.27
N LEU A 590 12.27 34.69 33.22
CA LEU A 590 12.44 35.64 32.11
C LEU A 590 12.22 37.09 32.58
N ALA A 591 11.22 37.32 33.43
CA ALA A 591 10.97 38.63 34.04
C ALA A 591 12.11 39.08 34.96
N ALA A 592 12.71 38.15 35.73
CA ALA A 592 13.86 38.44 36.58
C ALA A 592 15.12 38.77 35.76
N VAL A 593 15.36 38.07 34.65
CA VAL A 593 16.47 38.35 33.73
C VAL A 593 16.30 39.71 33.04
N ILE A 594 15.08 40.05 32.60
CA ILE A 594 14.78 41.37 32.00
C ILE A 594 14.98 42.49 33.02
N ALA A 595 14.56 42.28 34.28
CA ALA A 595 14.80 43.26 35.36
C ALA A 595 16.31 43.41 35.69
N PHE A 596 17.07 42.31 35.66
CA PHE A 596 18.52 42.33 35.95
C PHE A 596 19.35 42.96 34.83
N VAL A 597 18.91 42.81 33.57
CA VAL A 597 19.55 43.46 32.41
C VAL A 597 19.15 44.93 32.31
N GLY A 598 17.90 45.28 32.69
CA GLY A 598 17.44 46.68 32.73
C GLY A 598 18.13 47.55 33.77
N ILE A 599 18.62 46.98 34.87
CA ILE A 599 19.34 47.71 35.95
C ILE A 599 20.82 47.95 35.59
N LYS A 600 21.36 47.30 34.55
CA LYS A 600 22.75 47.50 34.08
C LYS A 600 22.91 48.51 32.94
N LEU A 601 21.80 49.14 32.51
CA LEU A 601 21.75 50.09 31.40
C LEU A 601 21.18 51.48 31.79
N LEU A 602 21.17 51.77 33.10
CA LEU A 602 21.06 53.10 33.72
C LEU A 602 22.28 53.27 34.63
#